data_AF-A0A4C1WF58-F1
#
_entry.id   AF-A0A4C1WF58-F1
#
_cell.length_a   1.000
_cell.length_b   1.000
_cell.length_c   1.000
_cell.angle_alpha   90.00
_cell.angle_beta   90.00
_cell.angle_gamma   90.00
#
_symmetry.space_group_name_H-M   'P 1'
#
loop_
_entity.id
_entity.type
_entity.pdbx_description
1 polymer ?
#
loop_
_entity_poly.entity_id
_entity_poly.type
_entity_poly.pdbx_seq_one_letter_code
_entity_poly.pdbx_strand_id
1 'polypeptide(L)'
;MQEVHEKMKKEADVRTITWKFIPPGAPNMGGAWERLVRSIKTALAATLRERSPREEVLHTLLLEAEHIVNSRPLTEVDVEPAEAEGLTPNHFLIGRSCGAAAAGHFDDNVLLGPANWRTCQRLADHFWQRWLREYLPTLVPAGRGDLYAARRPRATSC
;
A
#
# COMPACT_ATOMS: atom_id res chain seq x y z
N MET A 1 -5.28 19.82 -23.27
CA MET A 1 -5.37 19.73 -21.78
C MET A 1 -6.78 20.05 -21.28
N GLN A 2 -7.38 21.18 -21.66
CA GLN A 2 -8.75 21.56 -21.26
C GLN A 2 -9.82 20.49 -21.55
N GLU A 3 -9.77 19.85 -22.72
CA GLU A 3 -10.73 18.79 -23.10
C GLU A 3 -10.71 17.58 -22.15
N VAL A 4 -9.53 17.21 -21.63
CA VAL A 4 -9.41 16.11 -20.65
C VAL A 4 -10.02 16.52 -19.31
N HIS A 5 -9.86 17.78 -18.91
CA HIS A 5 -10.43 18.30 -17.66
C HIS A 5 -11.96 18.29 -17.70
N GLU A 6 -12.56 18.68 -18.84
CA GLU A 6 -14.01 18.63 -19.01
C GLU A 6 -14.55 17.21 -18.99
N LYS A 7 -13.88 16.28 -19.67
CA LYS A 7 -14.23 14.85 -19.64
C LYS A 7 -14.17 14.27 -18.22
N MET A 8 -13.10 14.57 -17.46
CA MET A 8 -12.97 14.11 -16.08
C MET A 8 -14.04 14.70 -15.16
N LYS A 9 -14.35 15.99 -15.31
CA LYS A 9 -15.37 16.65 -14.50
C LYS A 9 -16.76 16.07 -14.77
N LYS A 10 -17.10 15.85 -16.04
CA LYS A 10 -18.37 15.22 -16.44
C LYS A 10 -18.53 13.83 -15.83
N GLU A 11 -17.47 13.01 -15.86
CA GLU A 11 -17.49 11.68 -15.27
C GLU A 11 -17.60 11.71 -13.74
N ALA A 12 -16.91 12.65 -13.08
CA ALA A 12 -16.97 12.83 -11.64
C ALA A 12 -18.38 13.28 -11.19
N ASP A 13 -19.01 14.19 -11.94
CA ASP A 13 -20.36 14.69 -11.66
C ASP A 13 -21.42 13.57 -11.73
N VAL A 14 -21.29 12.64 -12.69
CA VAL A 14 -22.15 11.44 -12.79
C VAL A 14 -22.11 10.60 -11.51
N ARG A 15 -20.95 10.56 -10.84
CA ARG A 15 -20.73 9.82 -9.59
C ARG A 15 -20.91 10.68 -8.34
N THR A 16 -21.42 11.90 -8.45
CA THR A 16 -21.50 12.87 -7.35
C THR A 16 -20.15 13.14 -6.65
N ILE A 17 -19.06 13.04 -7.40
CA ILE A 17 -17.70 13.30 -6.92
C ILE A 17 -17.31 14.74 -7.27
N THR A 18 -17.01 15.56 -6.26
CA THR A 18 -16.49 16.92 -6.49
C THR A 18 -14.99 16.88 -6.78
N TRP A 19 -14.59 17.08 -8.03
CA TRP A 19 -13.19 17.17 -8.41
C TRP A 19 -12.58 18.53 -8.02
N LYS A 20 -11.45 18.52 -7.30
CA LYS A 20 -10.73 19.73 -6.87
C LYS A 20 -9.26 19.64 -7.27
N PHE A 21 -8.75 20.68 -7.95
CA PHE A 21 -7.33 20.80 -8.28
C PHE A 21 -6.56 21.48 -7.14
N ILE A 22 -5.28 21.16 -7.04
CA ILE A 22 -4.37 21.92 -6.18
C ILE A 22 -4.24 23.34 -6.76
N PRO A 23 -4.42 24.40 -5.94
CA PRO A 23 -4.24 25.77 -6.39
C PRO A 23 -2.84 25.99 -6.99
N PRO A 24 -2.73 26.76 -8.10
CA PRO A 24 -1.43 27.15 -8.62
C PRO A 24 -0.68 27.94 -7.55
N GLY A 25 0.57 27.56 -7.26
CA GLY A 25 1.39 28.18 -6.23
C GLY A 25 1.31 27.54 -4.83
N ALA A 26 0.53 26.47 -4.66
CA ALA A 26 0.49 25.67 -3.42
C ALA A 26 1.03 24.23 -3.62
N PRO A 27 2.28 24.04 -4.11
CA PRO A 27 2.84 22.70 -4.38
C PRO A 27 2.95 21.84 -3.11
N ASN A 28 2.99 22.47 -1.94
CA ASN A 28 3.01 21.78 -0.65
C ASN A 28 1.72 21.02 -0.33
N MET A 29 0.57 21.38 -0.93
CA MET A 29 -0.70 20.68 -0.68
C MET A 29 -0.63 19.20 -1.11
N GLY A 30 0.27 18.84 -2.04
CA GLY A 30 0.49 17.47 -2.48
C GLY A 30 1.62 16.70 -1.79
N GLY A 31 2.38 17.36 -0.93
CA GLY A 31 3.64 16.79 -0.43
C GLY A 31 3.47 15.48 0.34
N ALA A 32 2.34 15.28 1.04
CA ALA A 32 2.12 14.07 1.82
C ALA A 32 1.99 12.81 0.95
N TRP A 33 1.10 12.81 -0.04
CA TRP A 33 0.93 11.66 -0.92
C TRP A 33 2.09 11.53 -1.91
N GLU A 34 2.72 12.62 -2.34
CA GLU A 34 3.90 12.56 -3.20
C GLU A 34 5.08 11.87 -2.51
N ARG A 35 5.32 12.17 -1.23
CA ARG A 35 6.32 11.47 -0.41
C ARG A 35 6.00 10.00 -0.24
N LEU A 36 4.72 9.67 -0.01
CA LEU A 36 4.29 8.27 0.09
C LEU A 36 4.47 7.51 -1.24
N VAL A 37 4.06 8.11 -2.36
CA VAL A 37 4.26 7.52 -3.70
C VAL A 37 5.74 7.35 -4.01
N ARG A 38 6.59 8.30 -3.59
CA ARG A 38 8.05 8.18 -3.73
C ARG A 38 8.58 6.97 -2.95
N SER A 39 8.22 6.79 -1.69
CA SER A 39 8.72 5.66 -0.88
C SER A 39 8.32 4.30 -1.48
N ILE A 40 7.08 4.20 -1.98
CA ILE A 40 6.60 2.99 -2.67
C ILE A 40 7.40 2.72 -3.94
N LYS A 41 7.60 3.74 -4.80
CA LYS A 41 8.37 3.61 -6.04
C LYS A 41 9.82 3.22 -5.78
N THR A 42 10.46 3.83 -4.77
CA THR A 42 11.83 3.47 -4.37
C THR A 42 11.91 2.03 -3.91
N ALA A 43 10.96 1.58 -3.07
CA ALA A 43 10.91 0.20 -2.60
C ALA A 43 10.64 -0.80 -3.75
N LEU A 44 9.73 -0.50 -4.67
CA LEU A 44 9.47 -1.33 -5.86
C LEU A 44 10.68 -1.39 -6.77
N ALA A 45 11.33 -0.26 -7.06
CA ALA A 45 12.55 -0.21 -7.87
C ALA A 45 13.66 -1.07 -7.24
N ALA A 46 13.83 -1.02 -5.92
CA ALA A 46 14.78 -1.86 -5.19
C ALA A 46 14.39 -3.36 -5.18
N THR A 47 13.10 -3.67 -5.19
CA THR A 47 12.57 -5.04 -5.18
C THR A 47 12.67 -5.69 -6.56
N LEU A 48 12.42 -4.92 -7.61
CA LEU A 48 12.33 -5.37 -9.00
C LEU A 48 13.63 -5.20 -9.81
N ARG A 49 14.64 -4.46 -9.31
CA ARG A 49 15.91 -4.10 -9.99
C ARG A 49 16.23 -4.89 -11.27
N GLU A 50 16.69 -6.14 -11.13
CA GLU A 50 17.14 -7.01 -12.23
C GLU A 50 16.14 -8.16 -12.53
N ARG A 51 14.93 -8.07 -11.98
CA ARG A 51 13.90 -9.09 -12.10
C ARG A 51 12.76 -8.56 -12.96
N SER A 52 12.50 -9.21 -14.08
CA SER A 52 11.26 -9.08 -14.84
C SER A 52 10.30 -10.21 -14.44
N PRO A 53 9.52 -10.07 -13.36
CA PRO A 53 8.50 -11.06 -13.04
C PRO A 53 7.48 -11.14 -14.17
N ARG A 54 6.81 -12.30 -14.28
CA ARG A 54 5.64 -12.44 -15.15
C ARG A 54 4.54 -11.48 -14.72
N GLU A 55 3.64 -11.15 -15.64
CA GLU A 55 2.55 -10.20 -15.41
C GLU A 55 1.73 -10.54 -14.17
N GLU A 56 1.38 -11.82 -14.00
CA GLU A 56 0.54 -12.27 -12.90
C GLU A 56 1.27 -12.16 -11.54
N VAL A 57 2.58 -12.38 -11.55
CA VAL A 57 3.45 -12.23 -10.38
C VAL A 57 3.60 -10.75 -10.02
N LEU A 58 3.75 -9.88 -11.02
CA LEU A 58 3.82 -8.43 -10.82
C LEU A 58 2.50 -7.89 -10.27
N HIS A 59 1.38 -8.31 -10.86
CA HIS A 59 0.04 -7.93 -10.42
C HIS A 59 -0.20 -8.32 -8.96
N THR A 60 0.09 -9.57 -8.61
CA THR A 60 -0.03 -10.07 -7.22
C THR A 60 0.90 -9.31 -6.27
N LEU A 61 2.14 -9.00 -6.68
CA LEU A 61 3.06 -8.19 -5.89
C LEU A 61 2.51 -6.77 -5.63
N LEU A 62 1.87 -6.15 -6.62
CA LEU A 62 1.28 -4.81 -6.45
C LEU A 62 0.11 -4.82 -5.48
N LEU A 63 -0.75 -5.85 -5.53
CA LEU A 63 -1.84 -6.03 -4.55
C LEU A 63 -1.30 -6.22 -3.13
N GLU A 64 -0.25 -7.03 -2.98
CA GLU A 64 0.42 -7.23 -1.70
C GLU A 64 1.08 -5.94 -1.19
N ALA A 65 1.71 -5.17 -2.07
CA ALA A 65 2.30 -3.88 -1.74
C ALA A 65 1.23 -2.86 -1.31
N GLU A 66 0.09 -2.82 -2.01
CA GLU A 66 -1.06 -2.00 -1.62
C GLU A 66 -1.55 -2.38 -0.22
N HIS A 67 -1.77 -3.67 0.02
CA HIS A 67 -2.23 -4.18 1.31
C HIS A 67 -1.25 -3.82 2.43
N ILE A 68 0.05 -3.98 2.21
CA ILE A 68 1.11 -3.60 3.14
C ILE A 68 1.02 -2.12 3.49
N VAL A 69 0.96 -1.25 2.47
CA VAL A 69 0.94 0.20 2.65
C VAL A 69 -0.34 0.64 3.37
N ASN A 70 -1.48 0.02 3.07
CA ASN A 70 -2.76 0.35 3.69
C ASN A 70 -2.98 -0.31 5.06
N SER A 71 -2.14 -1.26 5.44
CA SER A 71 -2.10 -1.85 6.79
C SER A 71 -1.22 -1.06 7.76
N ARG A 72 -0.62 0.05 7.32
CA ARG A 72 0.19 0.90 8.20
C ARG A 72 -0.67 1.57 9.28
N PRO A 73 -0.23 1.65 10.54
CA PRO A 73 -0.93 2.41 11.56
C PRO A 73 -0.88 3.92 11.26
N LEU A 74 -1.98 4.61 11.46
CA LEU A 74 -2.13 6.07 11.37
C LEU A 74 -1.98 6.76 12.73
N THR A 75 -2.23 6.01 13.80
CA THR A 75 -2.10 6.48 15.18
C THR A 75 -0.93 5.76 15.85
N GLU A 76 -0.32 6.42 16.84
CA GLU A 76 0.54 5.71 17.78
C GLU A 76 -0.31 4.63 18.46
N VAL A 77 0.23 3.41 18.52
CA VAL A 77 -0.41 2.28 19.20
C VAL A 77 0.27 2.17 20.55
N ASP A 78 -0.52 2.22 21.62
CA ASP A 78 -0.01 2.01 22.97
C ASP A 78 0.63 0.63 23.09
N VAL A 79 1.75 0.57 23.82
CA VAL A 79 2.54 -0.66 24.01
C VAL A 79 1.75 -1.72 24.80
N GLU A 80 0.71 -1.31 25.52
CA GLU A 80 -0.22 -2.20 26.23
C GLU A 80 -1.68 -1.75 26.06
N PRO A 81 -2.64 -2.68 25.85
CA PRO A 81 -2.46 -4.12 25.69
C PRO A 81 -2.15 -4.48 24.23
N ALA A 82 -1.52 -5.65 24.03
CA ALA A 82 -1.18 -6.24 22.72
C ALA A 82 -2.37 -6.45 21.75
N GLU A 83 -3.59 -6.15 22.20
CA GLU A 83 -4.86 -6.26 21.47
C GLU A 83 -5.32 -4.94 20.86
N ALA A 84 -4.66 -3.81 21.15
CA ALA A 84 -4.99 -2.53 20.53
C ALA A 84 -4.56 -2.52 19.06
N GLU A 85 -5.46 -2.87 18.14
CA GLU A 85 -5.23 -2.69 16.71
C GLU A 85 -5.18 -1.19 16.40
N GLY A 86 -4.02 -0.73 15.93
CA GLY A 86 -3.88 0.65 15.48
C GLY A 86 -4.80 0.96 14.31
N LEU A 87 -5.33 2.18 14.26
CA LEU A 87 -6.19 2.60 13.16
C LEU A 87 -5.38 2.65 11.86
N THR A 88 -5.76 1.87 10.85
CA THR A 88 -5.06 1.80 9.55
C THR A 88 -5.91 2.36 8.42
N PRO A 89 -5.34 2.79 7.27
CA PRO A 89 -6.12 3.14 6.09
C PRO A 89 -7.12 2.06 5.66
N ASN A 90 -6.76 0.78 5.79
CA ASN A 90 -7.65 -0.34 5.49
C ASN A 90 -8.95 -0.30 6.29
N HIS A 91 -8.95 0.20 7.54
CA HIS A 91 -10.17 0.36 8.32
C HIS A 91 -11.18 1.30 7.64
N PHE A 92 -10.69 2.36 7.01
CA PHE A 92 -11.54 3.32 6.30
C PHE A 92 -11.96 2.83 4.92
N LEU A 93 -11.06 2.13 4.21
CA LEU A 93 -11.33 1.62 2.86
C LEU A 93 -12.26 0.42 2.86
N ILE A 94 -12.09 -0.49 3.83
CA ILE A 94 -12.86 -1.74 3.95
C ILE A 94 -14.06 -1.56 4.87
N GLY A 95 -14.02 -0.59 5.80
CA GLY A 95 -15.09 -0.32 6.77
C GLY A 95 -15.13 -1.29 7.95
N ARG A 96 -14.09 -2.11 8.14
CA ARG A 96 -13.91 -3.04 9.27
C ARG A 96 -12.43 -3.20 9.60
N SER A 97 -12.13 -3.76 10.78
CA SER A 97 -10.77 -4.20 11.09
C SER A 97 -10.26 -5.17 10.03
N CYS A 98 -8.94 -5.18 9.84
CA CYS A 98 -8.30 -5.98 8.80
C CYS A 98 -8.24 -7.47 9.18
N GLY A 99 -9.28 -7.97 9.87
CA GLY A 99 -9.54 -9.38 10.04
C GLY A 99 -9.90 -10.03 8.71
N ALA A 100 -9.46 -11.29 8.55
CA ALA A 100 -9.58 -12.10 7.35
C ALA A 100 -10.92 -11.87 6.63
N ALA A 101 -10.87 -11.23 5.45
CA ALA A 101 -12.00 -11.26 4.55
C ALA A 101 -12.27 -12.73 4.19
N ALA A 102 -13.53 -13.16 4.22
CA ALA A 102 -13.89 -14.49 3.78
C ALA A 102 -13.32 -14.72 2.37
N ALA A 103 -12.55 -15.79 2.22
CA ALA A 103 -11.94 -16.11 0.94
C ALA A 103 -13.05 -16.27 -0.12
N GLY A 104 -12.91 -15.56 -1.24
CA GLY A 104 -13.87 -15.63 -2.34
C GLY A 104 -13.87 -17.01 -2.99
N HIS A 105 -14.78 -17.22 -3.95
CA HIS A 105 -14.75 -18.42 -4.78
C HIS A 105 -13.53 -18.37 -5.71
N PHE A 106 -12.65 -19.35 -5.60
CA PHE A 106 -11.49 -19.51 -6.49
C PHE A 106 -11.84 -20.49 -7.61
N ASP A 107 -11.62 -20.08 -8.85
CA ASP A 107 -11.67 -20.98 -10.01
C ASP A 107 -10.30 -21.66 -10.15
N ASP A 108 -10.28 -22.99 -10.13
CA ASP A 108 -9.07 -23.80 -10.27
C ASP A 108 -8.31 -23.51 -11.59
N ASN A 109 -8.99 -22.98 -12.61
CA ASN A 109 -8.39 -22.60 -13.88
C ASN A 109 -7.57 -21.31 -13.84
N VAL A 110 -7.69 -20.51 -12.78
CA VAL A 110 -7.04 -19.20 -12.61
C VAL A 110 -5.93 -19.24 -11.56
N LEU A 111 -5.67 -20.41 -10.96
CA LEU A 111 -4.70 -20.55 -9.89
C LEU A 111 -3.25 -20.37 -10.39
N LEU A 112 -2.55 -19.43 -9.77
CA LEU A 112 -1.11 -19.33 -9.90
C LEU A 112 -0.45 -20.57 -9.31
N GLY A 113 0.42 -21.22 -10.09
CA GLY A 113 1.16 -22.38 -9.61
C GLY A 113 1.98 -22.06 -8.34
N PRO A 114 2.29 -23.08 -7.51
CA PRO A 114 2.98 -22.90 -6.22
C PRO A 114 4.31 -22.14 -6.32
N ALA A 115 5.02 -22.25 -7.45
CA ALA A 115 6.26 -21.53 -7.70
C ALA A 115 6.05 -20.02 -7.88
N ASN A 116 4.98 -19.61 -8.58
CA ASN A 116 4.62 -18.21 -8.77
C ASN A 116 4.20 -17.59 -7.42
N TRP A 117 3.38 -18.29 -6.63
CA TRP A 117 3.01 -17.85 -5.28
C TRP A 117 4.23 -17.62 -4.38
N ARG A 118 5.14 -18.59 -4.31
CA ARG A 118 6.39 -18.45 -3.52
C ARG A 118 7.24 -17.28 -3.99
N THR A 119 7.28 -17.04 -5.31
CA THR A 119 7.98 -15.89 -5.89
C THR A 119 7.31 -14.58 -5.48
N CYS A 120 5.98 -14.50 -5.54
CA CYS A 120 5.21 -13.33 -5.09
C CYS A 120 5.50 -13.03 -3.61
N GLN A 121 5.39 -14.04 -2.74
CA GLN A 121 5.62 -13.87 -1.30
C GLN A 121 7.05 -13.39 -1.01
N ARG A 122 8.05 -13.96 -1.70
CA ARG A 122 9.44 -13.51 -1.54
C ARG A 122 9.65 -12.05 -2.01
N LEU A 123 9.02 -11.66 -3.12
CA LEU A 123 9.08 -10.28 -3.60
C LEU A 123 8.36 -9.33 -2.65
N ALA A 124 7.21 -9.73 -2.10
CA ALA A 124 6.46 -8.94 -1.14
C ALA A 124 7.22 -8.76 0.18
N ASP A 125 7.93 -9.79 0.65
CA ASP A 125 8.81 -9.70 1.83
C ASP A 125 9.99 -8.74 1.58
N HIS A 126 10.59 -8.81 0.39
CA HIS A 126 11.64 -7.85 -0.01
C HIS A 126 11.10 -6.42 -0.09
N PHE A 127 9.91 -6.25 -0.68
CA PHE A 127 9.22 -4.97 -0.75
C PHE A 127 8.97 -4.41 0.64
N TRP A 128 8.42 -5.21 1.57
CA TRP A 128 8.17 -4.82 2.96
C TRP A 128 9.44 -4.29 3.64
N GLN A 129 10.53 -5.06 3.58
CA GLN A 129 11.79 -4.68 4.21
C GLN A 129 12.37 -3.38 3.63
N ARG A 130 12.26 -3.20 2.31
CA ARG A 130 12.74 -1.98 1.65
C ARG A 130 11.84 -0.80 1.95
N TRP A 131 10.54 -0.98 1.87
CA TRP A 131 9.56 0.07 2.14
C TRP A 131 9.64 0.57 3.57
N LEU A 132 9.78 -0.31 4.57
CA LEU A 132 10.00 0.11 5.96
C LEU A 132 11.23 1.00 6.11
N ARG A 133 12.35 0.66 5.46
CA ARG A 133 13.57 1.48 5.51
C ARG A 133 13.39 2.86 4.89
N GLU A 134 12.56 2.97 3.86
CA GLU A 134 12.26 4.25 3.21
C GLU A 134 11.18 5.04 3.98
N TYR A 135 10.25 4.35 4.63
CA TYR A 135 9.08 4.94 5.26
C TYR A 135 9.32 5.36 6.71
N LEU A 136 9.94 4.51 7.54
CA LEU A 136 10.17 4.82 8.96
C LEU A 136 10.95 6.12 9.21
N PRO A 137 11.99 6.47 8.43
CA PRO A 137 12.66 7.77 8.59
C PRO A 137 11.76 8.98 8.32
N THR A 138 10.64 8.79 7.62
CA THR A 138 9.66 9.87 7.40
C THR A 138 8.75 10.11 8.61
N LEU A 139 8.71 9.17 9.56
CA LEU A 139 7.87 9.22 10.75
C LEU A 139 8.62 9.69 12.01
N VAL A 140 9.92 9.43 12.11
CA VAL A 140 10.69 9.67 13.33
C VAL A 140 11.65 10.86 13.13
N PRO A 141 11.66 11.86 14.04
CA PRO A 141 12.73 12.86 14.09
C PRO A 141 14.07 12.15 14.31
N ALA A 142 15.11 12.50 13.54
CA ALA A 142 16.41 11.81 13.56
C ALA A 142 16.90 11.51 14.99
N GLY A 143 17.03 10.22 15.36
CA GLY A 143 17.62 9.81 16.65
C GLY A 143 16.99 8.61 17.40
N ARG A 144 15.84 8.06 16.99
CA ARG A 144 15.21 6.87 17.63
C ARG A 144 15.01 5.74 16.62
N GLY A 145 16.10 5.08 16.22
CA GLY A 145 16.13 4.15 15.08
C GLY A 145 15.63 2.72 15.31
N ASP A 146 15.39 2.28 16.55
CA ASP A 146 15.40 0.84 16.86
C ASP A 146 14.04 0.24 17.30
N LEU A 147 12.90 0.88 17.04
CA LEU A 147 11.61 0.46 17.62
C LEU A 147 10.66 -0.34 16.70
N TYR A 148 11.02 -0.63 15.44
CA TYR A 148 10.09 -1.27 14.52
C TYR A 148 10.67 -2.52 13.85
N ALA A 149 10.91 -3.57 14.66
CA ALA A 149 10.98 -4.94 14.16
C ALA A 149 9.56 -5.49 13.92
N ALA A 150 8.79 -4.83 13.04
CA ALA A 150 7.43 -5.24 12.72
C ALA A 150 7.44 -6.40 11.71
N ARG A 151 6.71 -7.48 12.02
CA ARG A 151 6.42 -8.55 11.07
C ARG A 151 5.57 -7.97 9.93
N ARG A 152 5.83 -8.36 8.68
CA ARG A 152 4.97 -7.98 7.55
C ARG A 152 3.52 -8.28 7.93
N PRO A 153 2.58 -7.32 7.82
CA PRO A 153 1.16 -7.61 7.95
C PRO A 153 0.85 -8.61 6.84
N ARG A 154 0.69 -9.87 7.24
CA ARG A 154 0.24 -10.89 6.32
C ARG A 154 -1.25 -10.68 6.21
N ALA A 155 -1.76 -10.61 5.00
CA ALA A 155 -3.06 -11.20 4.74
C ALA A 155 -2.92 -12.64 5.26
N THR A 156 -3.49 -12.93 6.43
CA THR A 156 -3.47 -14.28 7.01
C THR A 156 -3.89 -15.25 5.90
N SER A 157 -3.11 -16.31 5.75
CA SER A 157 -3.26 -17.27 4.66
C SER A 157 -4.73 -17.64 4.47
N CYS A 158 -5.19 -17.51 3.23
CA CYS A 158 -6.26 -18.36 2.71
C CYS A 158 -5.89 -19.83 2.92
#